data_AF-A0A4Y8ZSE9-F1
#
_entry.id   AF-A0A4Y8ZSE9-F1
#
_cell.length_a   1.000
_cell.length_b   1.000
_cell.length_c   1.000
_cell.angle_alpha   90.00
_cell.angle_beta   90.00
_cell.angle_gamma   90.00
#
_symmetry.space_group_name_H-M   'P 1'
#
loop_
_entity.id
_entity.type
_entity.pdbx_description
1 polymer ?
#
loop_
_entity_poly.entity_id
_entity_poly.type
_entity_poly.pdbx_seq_one_letter_code
_entity_poly.pdbx_strand_id
1 'polypeptide(L)'
;MGGLSIWHWLIVGVIILLLFGKGRFSDMMGDVAKGLKSFKKGMAEDDEPTTRTPPQAPPRLRDESNLEVPVDRTKDIDGAGSRREP
;
A
#
# COMPACT_ATOMS: atom_id res chain seq x y z
N MET A 1 -7.12 38.88 28.83
CA MET A 1 -8.05 37.74 28.73
C MET A 1 -7.33 36.60 28.02
N GLY A 2 -6.51 35.86 28.78
CA GLY A 2 -5.55 34.88 28.25
C GLY A 2 -6.27 33.71 27.60
N GLY A 3 -6.28 33.71 26.27
CA GLY A 3 -6.91 32.69 25.45
C GLY A 3 -6.42 31.30 25.83
N LEU A 4 -7.39 30.42 26.09
CA LEU A 4 -7.31 28.96 26.15
C LEU A 4 -5.89 28.41 25.99
N SER A 5 -5.20 28.32 27.13
CA SER A 5 -3.87 27.71 27.28
C SER A 5 -3.82 26.40 26.50
N ILE A 6 -2.68 26.09 25.87
CA ILE A 6 -2.45 24.84 25.10
C ILE A 6 -2.90 23.59 25.90
N TRP A 7 -2.80 23.66 27.22
CA TRP A 7 -3.32 22.66 28.15
C TRP A 7 -4.83 22.36 28.02
N HIS A 8 -5.66 23.38 27.77
CA HIS A 8 -7.10 23.22 27.58
C HIS A 8 -7.40 22.41 26.32
N TRP A 9 -6.74 22.73 25.21
CA TRP A 9 -6.93 22.01 23.93
C TRP A 9 -6.53 20.54 24.02
N LEU A 10 -5.49 20.22 24.80
CA LEU A 10 -5.07 18.84 25.04
C LEU A 10 -6.15 18.06 25.81
N ILE A 11 -6.70 18.65 26.87
CA ILE A 11 -7.79 18.05 27.67
C ILE A 11 -9.06 17.86 26.82
N VAL A 12 -9.43 18.87 26.03
CA VAL A 12 -10.60 18.80 25.13
C VAL A 12 -10.43 17.70 24.09
N GLY A 13 -9.24 17.57 23.49
CA GLY A 13 -8.94 16.49 22.54
C GLY A 13 -9.12 15.10 23.15
N VAL A 14 -8.69 14.90 24.41
CA VAL A 14 -8.87 13.63 25.14
C VAL A 14 -10.35 13.34 25.37
N ILE A 15 -11.14 14.33 25.80
CA ILE A 15 -12.59 14.15 26.03
C ILE A 15 -13.30 13.78 24.73
N ILE A 16 -13.00 14.45 23.61
CA ILE A 16 -13.59 14.13 22.31
C ILE A 16 -13.23 12.70 21.90
N LEU A 17 -11.97 12.28 22.08
CA LEU A 17 -11.57 10.91 21.77
C LEU A 17 -12.26 9.87 22.66
N LEU A 18 -12.54 10.17 23.92
CA LEU A 18 -13.31 9.31 24.83
C LEU A 18 -14.80 9.26 24.44
N LEU A 19 -15.41 10.38 24.06
CA LEU A 19 -16.83 10.47 23.69
C LEU A 19 -17.12 9.74 22.38
N PHE A 20 -16.27 9.94 21.38
CA PHE A 20 -16.42 9.34 20.06
C PHE A 20 -15.77 7.95 19.97
N GLY A 21 -14.83 7.65 20.88
CA GLY A 21 -14.04 6.43 20.86
C GLY A 21 -13.03 6.39 19.71
N LYS A 22 -11.98 5.55 19.84
CA LYS A 22 -10.95 5.38 18.82
C LYS A 22 -11.46 4.87 17.47
N GLY A 23 -12.58 4.13 17.46
CA GLY A 23 -13.11 3.50 16.26
C GLY A 23 -13.73 4.49 15.28
N ARG A 24 -14.56 5.42 15.77
CA ARG A 24 -15.28 6.38 14.90
C ARG A 24 -14.41 7.55 14.48
N PHE A 25 -13.52 8.02 15.36
CA PHE A 25 -12.59 9.10 15.05
C PHE A 25 -11.61 8.71 13.93
N SER A 26 -11.11 7.46 13.94
CA SER A 26 -10.14 7.01 12.93
C SER A 26 -10.75 6.85 11.52
N ASP A 27 -11.96 6.32 11.40
CA ASP A 27 -12.66 6.21 10.10
C ASP A 27 -12.94 7.61 9.52
N MET A 28 -13.52 8.50 10.31
CA MET A 28 -13.84 9.86 9.87
C MET A 28 -12.58 10.68 9.56
N MET A 29 -11.52 10.56 10.36
CA MET A 29 -10.26 11.26 10.11
C MET A 29 -9.56 10.70 8.86
N GLY A 30 -9.72 9.41 8.55
CA GLY A 30 -9.23 8.80 7.32
C GLY A 30 -9.89 9.39 6.07
N ASP A 31 -11.21 9.52 6.07
CA ASP A 31 -11.97 10.12 4.97
C ASP A 31 -11.67 11.61 4.79
N VAL A 32 -11.59 12.36 5.90
CA VAL A 32 -11.21 13.78 5.89
C VAL A 32 -9.77 13.96 5.41
N ALA A 33 -8.82 13.12 5.86
CA ALA A 33 -7.43 13.17 5.41
C ALA A 33 -7.31 12.86 3.92
N LYS A 34 -8.12 11.93 3.40
CA LYS A 34 -8.14 11.58 1.97
C LYS A 34 -8.71 12.74 1.13
N GLY A 35 -9.79 13.36 1.58
CA GLY A 35 -10.36 14.57 0.96
C GLY A 35 -9.38 15.73 0.92
N LEU A 36 -8.72 16.02 2.06
CA LEU A 36 -7.74 17.10 2.16
C LEU A 36 -6.45 16.81 1.37
N LYS A 37 -6.00 15.54 1.31
CA LYS A 37 -4.85 15.13 0.49
C LYS A 37 -5.14 15.27 -1.00
N SER A 38 -6.34 14.90 -1.46
CA SER A 38 -6.76 15.09 -2.85
C SER A 38 -6.91 16.57 -3.19
N PHE A 39 -7.42 17.39 -2.26
CA PHE A 39 -7.52 18.85 -2.45
C PHE A 39 -6.14 19.50 -2.54
N LYS A 40 -5.22 19.16 -1.64
CA LYS A 40 -3.83 19.66 -1.68
C LYS A 40 -3.09 19.17 -2.91
N LYS A 41 -3.30 17.92 -3.32
CA LYS A 41 -2.71 17.37 -4.55
C LYS A 41 -3.28 18.04 -5.80
N GLY A 42 -4.58 18.32 -5.85
CA GLY A 42 -5.19 19.06 -6.95
C GLY A 42 -4.66 20.49 -7.07
N MET A 43 -4.50 21.20 -5.94
CA MET A 43 -3.87 22.53 -5.95
C MET A 43 -2.38 22.50 -6.25
N ALA A 44 -1.65 21.46 -5.84
CA ALA A 44 -0.23 21.32 -6.14
C ALA A 44 0.04 20.90 -7.60
N GLU A 45 -0.88 20.17 -8.25
CA GLU A 45 -0.76 19.80 -9.67
C GLU A 45 -1.01 20.99 -10.62
N ASP A 46 -1.69 22.05 -10.16
CA ASP A 46 -1.76 23.33 -10.90
C ASP A 46 -0.43 24.11 -10.88
N ASP A 47 0.45 23.84 -9.89
CA ASP A 47 1.71 24.57 -9.67
C ASP A 47 2.97 23.75 -10.07
N GLU A 48 2.93 22.41 -10.11
CA GLU A 48 4.07 21.56 -10.47
C GLU A 48 3.68 20.33 -11.34
N PRO A 49 4.37 20.09 -12.49
CA PRO A 49 4.17 18.87 -13.25
C PRO A 49 4.87 17.69 -12.57
N THR A 50 4.07 16.76 -12.04
CA THR A 50 4.46 15.38 -11.66
C THR A 50 5.31 15.21 -10.40
N THR A 51 4.67 14.75 -9.33
CA THR A 51 5.23 13.68 -8.47
C THR A 51 4.10 12.76 -8.00
N ARG A 52 3.95 11.64 -8.71
CA ARG A 52 3.07 10.53 -8.32
C ARG A 52 3.71 9.79 -7.15
N THR A 53 3.09 9.85 -5.96
CA THR A 53 3.33 8.88 -4.90
C THR A 53 3.05 7.48 -5.46
N PRO A 54 3.99 6.51 -5.38
CA PRO A 54 3.74 5.16 -5.87
C PRO A 54 2.58 4.53 -5.09
N PRO A 55 1.72 3.72 -5.75
CA PRO A 55 0.73 2.92 -5.07
C PRO A 55 1.42 2.05 -4.02
N GLN A 56 0.91 2.12 -2.79
CA GLN A 56 1.27 1.16 -1.75
C GLN A 56 0.93 -0.23 -2.28
N ALA A 57 1.95 -0.96 -2.71
CA ALA A 57 1.83 -2.38 -3.02
C ALA A 57 1.34 -3.06 -1.73
N PRO A 58 0.31 -3.93 -1.80
CA PRO A 58 -0.02 -4.77 -0.66
C PRO A 58 1.23 -5.53 -0.24
N PRO A 59 1.45 -5.78 1.07
CA PRO A 59 2.55 -6.61 1.51
C PRO A 59 2.36 -7.96 0.83
N ARG A 60 3.14 -8.21 -0.22
CA ARG A 60 3.32 -9.53 -0.82
C ARG A 60 3.98 -10.34 0.28
N LEU A 61 3.16 -10.92 1.15
CA LEU A 61 3.50 -12.19 1.78
C LEU A 61 3.94 -13.07 0.62
N ARG A 62 5.23 -13.35 0.63
CA ARG A 62 5.96 -14.12 -0.36
C ARG A 62 5.57 -15.58 -0.13
N ASP A 63 4.31 -15.87 -0.39
CA ASP A 63 3.80 -17.22 -0.58
C ASP A 63 4.20 -17.63 -2.01
N GLU A 64 4.45 -18.92 -2.23
CA GLU A 64 4.91 -19.51 -3.48
C GLU A 64 6.40 -19.32 -3.80
N SER A 65 7.22 -19.88 -2.90
CA SER A 65 8.18 -20.93 -3.27
C SER A 65 8.31 -21.16 -4.79
N ASN A 66 9.28 -20.47 -5.35
CA ASN A 66 10.07 -20.91 -6.50
C ASN A 66 10.51 -22.38 -6.35
N LEU A 67 9.65 -23.33 -6.75
CA LEU A 67 9.98 -24.75 -6.96
C LEU A 67 9.08 -25.43 -8.01
N GLU A 68 8.45 -24.68 -8.91
CA GLU A 68 8.02 -25.25 -10.19
C GLU A 68 9.01 -24.81 -11.27
N VAL A 69 9.96 -25.68 -11.55
CA VAL A 69 10.81 -25.63 -12.75
C VAL A 69 10.14 -26.50 -13.81
N PRO A 70 9.27 -25.96 -14.68
CA PRO A 70 8.92 -26.63 -15.92
C PRO A 70 10.04 -26.32 -16.93
N VAL A 71 11.11 -27.12 -16.92
CA VAL A 71 12.07 -27.20 -18.02
C VAL A 71 11.94 -28.59 -18.65
N ASP A 72 10.76 -28.83 -19.21
CA ASP A 72 10.55 -29.83 -20.25
C ASP A 72 10.55 -29.09 -21.59
N ARG A 73 11.74 -28.99 -22.20
CA ARG A 73 12.02 -28.73 -23.62
C ARG A 73 13.46 -28.28 -23.78
N THR A 74 14.36 -29.23 -24.03
CA THR A 74 15.52 -29.12 -24.94
C THR A 74 16.46 -30.29 -24.70
N LYS A 75 16.11 -31.47 -25.23
CA LYS A 75 17.12 -32.43 -25.74
C LYS A 75 16.50 -33.55 -26.59
N ASP A 76 15.60 -33.14 -27.47
CA ASP A 76 15.52 -33.50 -28.88
C ASP A 76 16.89 -33.33 -29.59
N ILE A 77 17.91 -34.04 -29.13
CA ILE A 77 19.22 -34.25 -29.77
C ILE A 77 19.81 -35.47 -29.07
N ASP A 78 19.44 -36.65 -29.57
CA ASP A 78 20.29 -37.86 -29.63
C ASP A 78 19.49 -38.97 -30.34
N GLY A 79 19.15 -38.70 -31.60
CA GLY A 79 18.80 -39.76 -32.54
C GLY A 79 20.06 -40.56 -32.88
N ALA A 80 20.29 -41.67 -32.18
CA ALA A 80 21.13 -42.79 -32.64
C ALA A 80 20.99 -44.02 -31.73
N GLY A 81 19.76 -44.37 -31.33
CA GLY A 81 19.48 -45.48 -30.42
C GLY A 81 18.63 -46.62 -31.00
N SER A 82 18.43 -46.67 -32.33
CA SER A 82 17.52 -47.66 -32.93
C SER A 82 18.05 -48.24 -34.24
N ARG A 83 19.09 -49.08 -34.15
CA ARG A 83 19.28 -50.21 -35.09
C ARG A 83 20.08 -51.33 -34.41
N ARG A 84 19.39 -52.14 -33.61
CA ARG A 84 19.80 -53.52 -33.34
C ARG A 84 19.43 -54.36 -34.58
N GLU A 85 20.46 -54.96 -35.19
CA GLU A 85 20.52 -56.34 -35.73
C GLU A 85 19.73 -56.69 -37.02
N PRO A 86 20.11 -57.73 -37.80
CA PRO A 86 21.08 -58.82 -37.55
C PRO A 86 22.51 -58.61 -38.08
#